data_AF-A0A0C2BLK7-F1
#
_entry.id   AF-A0A0C2BLK7-F1
#
_cell.length_a   1.000
_cell.length_b   1.000
_cell.length_c   1.000
_cell.angle_alpha   90.00
_cell.angle_beta   90.00
_cell.angle_gamma   90.00
#
_symmetry.space_group_name_H-M   'P 1'
#
loop_
_entity.id
_entity.type
_entity.pdbx_description
1 polymer ?
#
loop_
_entity_poly.entity_id
_entity_poly.type
_entity_poly.pdbx_seq_one_letter_code
_entity_poly.pdbx_strand_id
1 'polypeptide(L)'
;MLCRVVGGIQAIGLFIGTFSLCAIAIDRYFRLVIAPGSPLRKVNAIRITILLWIISILATLPYVYHMKMKKYPAINVCGEFCTEKWPNVHSKRIYTLFVLAIQFVIPFTIMTICYQAVRASGYDVTA
;
A
#
# COMPACT_ATOMS: atom_id res chain seq x y z
N MET A 1 -5.33 -17.28 -16.36
CA MET A 1 -4.32 -17.12 -15.28
C MET A 1 -3.65 -15.75 -15.29
N LEU A 2 -3.18 -15.27 -16.45
CA LEU A 2 -2.53 -13.95 -16.59
C LEU A 2 -3.33 -12.78 -15.97
N CYS A 3 -4.66 -12.75 -16.18
CA CYS A 3 -5.57 -11.76 -15.58
C CYS A 3 -5.43 -11.62 -14.05
N ARG A 4 -5.32 -12.74 -13.32
CA ARG A 4 -5.18 -12.70 -11.85
C ARG A 4 -3.78 -12.30 -11.42
N VAL A 5 -2.77 -12.82 -12.11
CA VAL A 5 -1.36 -12.61 -11.77
C VAL A 5 -0.95 -11.15 -12.03
N VAL A 6 -1.29 -10.59 -13.20
CA VAL A 6 -0.96 -9.21 -13.54
C VAL A 6 -1.66 -8.23 -12.60
N GLY A 7 -2.97 -8.42 -12.35
CA GLY A 7 -3.70 -7.61 -11.40
C GLY A 7 -3.11 -7.73 -9.98
N GLY A 8 -2.78 -8.94 -9.55
CA GLY A 8 -2.19 -9.21 -8.24
C GLY A 8 -0.81 -8.55 -8.05
N ILE A 9 0.10 -8.70 -9.01
CA ILE A 9 1.44 -8.08 -8.95
C ILE A 9 1.32 -6.57 -8.91
N GLN A 10 0.45 -5.98 -9.74
CA GLN A 10 0.21 -4.54 -9.74
C GLN A 10 -0.27 -4.06 -8.36
N ALA A 11 -1.30 -4.72 -7.81
CA ALA A 11 -1.84 -4.36 -6.50
C ALA A 11 -0.80 -4.52 -5.39
N ILE A 12 -0.08 -5.65 -5.33
CA ILE A 12 1.01 -5.88 -4.36
C ILE A 12 2.06 -4.77 -4.44
N GLY A 13 2.46 -4.37 -5.66
CA GLY A 13 3.43 -3.32 -5.89
C GLY A 13 2.99 -1.96 -5.33
N LEU A 14 1.71 -1.60 -5.51
CA LEU A 14 1.15 -0.38 -4.92
C LEU A 14 1.23 -0.44 -3.39
N PHE A 15 0.82 -1.56 -2.79
CA PHE A 15 0.83 -1.72 -1.34
C PHE A 15 2.23 -1.60 -0.75
N ILE A 16 3.21 -2.29 -1.34
CA ILE A 16 4.60 -2.26 -0.89
C ILE A 16 5.18 -0.85 -1.05
N GLY A 17 4.92 -0.18 -2.17
CA GLY A 17 5.43 1.16 -2.43
C GLY A 17 4.96 2.15 -1.36
N THR A 18 3.65 2.22 -1.13
CA THR A 18 3.03 3.10 -0.14
C THR A 18 3.54 2.83 1.28
N PHE A 19 3.55 1.56 1.71
CA PHE A 19 4.01 1.22 3.04
C PHE A 19 5.51 1.47 3.24
N SER A 20 6.32 1.27 2.20
CA SER A 20 7.75 1.59 2.25
C SER A 20 7.97 3.09 2.41
N LEU A 21 7.23 3.93 1.68
CA LEU A 21 7.29 5.40 1.84
C LEU A 21 6.90 5.82 3.27
N CYS A 22 5.84 5.23 3.81
CA CYS A 22 5.42 5.47 5.19
C CYS A 22 6.51 5.06 6.20
N ALA A 23 7.12 3.88 6.03
CA ALA A 23 8.19 3.41 6.90
C ALA A 23 9.44 4.31 6.84
N ILE A 24 9.80 4.82 5.66
CA ILE A 24 10.90 5.77 5.47
C ILE A 24 10.60 7.08 6.21
N ALA A 25 9.38 7.60 6.11
CA ALA A 25 8.99 8.83 6.81
C ALA A 25 9.07 8.66 8.33
N ILE A 26 8.61 7.51 8.85
CA ILE A 26 8.70 7.18 10.29
C ILE A 26 10.15 7.04 10.75
N ASP A 27 10.99 6.32 10.01
CA ASP A 27 12.42 6.16 10.35
C ASP A 27 13.13 7.52 10.43
N ARG A 28 12.88 8.40 9.45
CA ARG A 28 13.40 9.77 9.48
C ARG A 28 12.90 10.57 10.67
N TYR A 29 11.60 10.51 10.96
CA TYR A 29 11.02 11.17 12.13
C TYR A 29 11.67 10.69 13.43
N PHE A 30 11.81 9.38 13.62
CA PHE A 30 12.41 8.81 14.82
C PHE A 30 13.87 9.25 14.97
N ARG A 31 14.65 9.20 13.90
CA ARG A 31 16.08 9.55 13.91
C ARG A 31 16.39 11.03 14.06
N LEU A 32 15.47 11.92 13.68
CA LEU A 32 15.71 13.37 13.72
C LEU A 32 15.05 14.03 14.92
N VAL A 33 13.92 13.50 15.37
CA VAL A 33 13.09 14.14 16.41
C VAL A 33 13.13 13.39 17.74
N ILE A 34 13.03 12.06 17.73
CA ILE A 34 12.91 11.27 18.97
C ILE A 34 14.28 10.89 19.54
N ALA A 35 15.14 10.31 18.71
CA ALA A 35 16.46 9.83 19.12
C ALA A 35 17.52 10.21 18.07
N PRO A 36 17.93 11.49 18.04
CA PRO A 36 18.95 12.03 17.15
C PRO A 36 20.18 11.13 17.04
N GLY A 37 20.52 10.73 15.81
CA GLY A 37 21.76 9.99 15.52
C GLY A 37 21.74 8.49 15.84
N SER A 38 20.61 7.92 16.28
CA SER A 38 20.48 6.47 16.50
C SER A 38 19.99 5.74 15.24
N PRO A 39 20.84 5.03 14.49
CA PRO A 39 20.42 4.40 13.24
C PRO A 39 19.58 3.13 13.49
N LEU A 40 18.54 2.94 12.68
CA LEU A 40 17.83 1.67 12.60
C LEU A 40 18.81 0.56 12.19
N ARG A 41 18.93 -0.45 13.05
CA ARG A 41 19.77 -1.61 12.78
C ARG A 41 19.31 -2.32 11.51
N LYS A 42 20.25 -2.72 10.64
CA LYS A 42 19.97 -3.44 9.38
C LYS A 42 19.04 -4.65 9.55
N VAL A 43 19.23 -5.41 10.63
CA VAL A 43 18.37 -6.57 10.96
C VAL A 43 16.91 -6.15 11.18
N ASN A 44 16.67 -5.02 11.85
CA ASN A 44 15.33 -4.52 12.09
C ASN A 44 14.71 -3.98 10.79
N ALA A 45 15.50 -3.29 9.96
CA ALA A 45 15.05 -2.83 8.64
C ALA A 45 14.60 -4.01 7.75
N ILE A 46 15.39 -5.09 7.69
CA ILE A 46 15.04 -6.30 6.94
C ILE A 46 13.75 -6.93 7.49
N ARG A 47 13.62 -7.04 8.82
CA ARG A 47 12.39 -7.55 9.45
C ARG A 47 11.17 -6.73 9.08
N ILE A 48 11.27 -5.40 9.15
CA ILE A 48 10.18 -4.48 8.77
C ILE A 48 9.82 -4.70 7.30
N THR A 49 10.81 -4.75 6.39
CA THR A 49 10.55 -5.00 4.97
C THR A 49 9.80 -6.31 4.75
N ILE A 50 10.24 -7.42 5.35
CA ILE A 50 9.56 -8.71 5.23
C ILE A 50 8.10 -8.63 5.72
N LEU A 51 7.87 -7.97 6.85
CA LEU A 51 6.51 -7.77 7.38
C LEU A 51 5.64 -6.96 6.41
N LEU A 52 6.17 -5.89 5.82
CA LEU A 52 5.45 -5.09 4.82
C LEU A 52 5.07 -5.92 3.59
N TRP A 53 5.96 -6.78 3.12
CA TRP A 53 5.69 -7.72 2.02
C TRP A 53 4.54 -8.67 2.37
N ILE A 54 4.59 -9.31 3.54
CA ILE A 54 3.56 -10.24 3.99
C ILE A 54 2.20 -9.55 4.09
N ILE A 55 2.15 -8.36 4.72
CA ILE A 55 0.92 -7.58 4.88
C ILE A 55 0.36 -7.17 3.51
N SER A 56 1.21 -6.72 2.59
CA SER A 56 0.81 -6.30 1.23
C SER A 56 0.21 -7.45 0.43
N ILE A 57 0.83 -8.63 0.50
CA ILE A 57 0.32 -9.85 -0.16
C ILE A 57 -1.04 -10.23 0.44
N LEU A 58 -1.15 -10.26 1.78
CA LEU A 58 -2.37 -10.62 2.48
C LEU A 58 -3.54 -9.67 2.16
N ALA A 59 -3.29 -8.36 2.16
CA ALA A 59 -4.30 -7.34 1.82
C ALA A 59 -4.77 -7.44 0.35
N THR A 60 -3.94 -7.98 -0.53
CA THR A 60 -4.23 -8.15 -1.96
C THR A 60 -4.96 -9.46 -2.29
N LEU A 61 -4.97 -10.45 -1.38
CA LEU A 61 -5.62 -11.75 -1.62
C LEU A 61 -7.11 -11.66 -2.01
N PRO A 62 -7.96 -10.86 -1.33
CA PRO A 62 -9.37 -10.75 -1.70
C PRO A 62 -9.55 -10.22 -3.12
N TYR A 63 -8.76 -9.22 -3.51
CA TYR A 63 -8.77 -8.66 -4.85
C TYR A 63 -8.42 -9.71 -5.91
N VAL A 64 -7.32 -10.46 -5.71
CA VAL A 64 -6.88 -11.51 -6.65
C VAL A 64 -7.91 -12.64 -6.76
N TYR A 65 -8.52 -13.02 -5.63
CA TYR A 65 -9.55 -14.06 -5.59
C TYR A 65 -10.80 -13.66 -6.39
N HIS A 66 -11.22 -12.40 -6.28
CA HIS A 66 -12.38 -11.88 -6.99
C HIS A 66 -12.10 -11.53 -8.45
N MET A 67 -10.84 -11.54 -8.91
CA MET A 67 -10.49 -11.24 -10.30
C MET A 67 -10.81 -12.41 -11.26
N LYS A 68 -11.69 -12.19 -12.24
CA LYS A 68 -12.15 -13.22 -13.19
C LYS A 68 -12.32 -12.65 -14.60
N MET A 69 -12.14 -13.51 -15.61
CA MET A 69 -12.47 -13.16 -16.99
C MET A 69 -13.99 -13.20 -17.18
N LYS A 70 -14.55 -12.13 -17.75
CA LYS A 70 -15.99 -11.98 -18.01
C LYS A 70 -16.21 -11.50 -19.43
N LYS A 71 -17.18 -12.11 -20.11
CA LYS A 71 -17.71 -11.63 -21.39
C LYS A 71 -18.87 -10.68 -21.13
N TYR A 72 -19.00 -9.65 -21.96
CA TYR A 72 -20.08 -8.68 -21.89
C TYR A 72 -20.98 -8.76 -23.14
N PRO A 73 -21.77 -9.85 -23.28
CA PRO A 73 -22.63 -10.04 -24.45
C PRO A 73 -23.73 -8.96 -24.54
N ALA A 74 -24.18 -8.42 -23.41
CA ALA A 74 -25.22 -7.39 -23.34
C ALA A 74 -24.83 -6.05 -23.99
N ILE A 75 -23.54 -5.79 -24.21
CA ILE A 75 -23.02 -4.53 -24.79
C ILE A 75 -22.48 -4.79 -26.21
N ASN A 76 -22.70 -5.99 -26.76
CA ASN A 76 -22.24 -6.41 -28.09
C ASN A 76 -20.71 -6.25 -28.31
N VAL A 77 -19.93 -6.31 -27.23
CA VAL A 77 -18.47 -6.22 -27.29
C VAL A 77 -17.89 -7.62 -27.46
N CYS A 78 -17.23 -7.87 -28.59
CA CYS A 78 -16.46 -9.09 -28.81
C CYS A 78 -15.17 -9.06 -27.98
N GLY A 79 -15.11 -9.88 -26.92
CA GLY A 79 -13.89 -10.04 -26.12
C GLY A 79 -14.15 -10.58 -24.71
N GLU A 80 -13.09 -11.11 -24.09
CA GLU A 80 -13.07 -11.41 -22.66
C GLU A 80 -12.31 -10.32 -21.90
N PHE A 81 -12.94 -9.77 -20.87
CA PHE A 81 -12.34 -8.71 -20.05
C PHE A 81 -12.02 -9.24 -18.66
N CYS A 82 -10.85 -8.88 -18.16
CA CYS A 82 -10.45 -9.16 -16.79
C CYS A 82 -11.10 -8.14 -15.86
N THR A 83 -12.06 -8.59 -15.04
CA THR A 83 -12.81 -7.72 -14.14
C THR A 83 -12.98 -8.37 -12.77
N GLU A 84 -13.19 -7.54 -11.76
CA GLU A 84 -13.60 -8.00 -10.45
C GLU A 84 -15.03 -8.56 -10.48
N LYS A 85 -15.20 -9.79 -10.01
CA LYS A 85 -16.49 -10.46 -9.82
C LYS A 85 -16.73 -10.67 -8.32
N TRP A 86 -17.24 -9.62 -7.69
CA TRP A 86 -17.71 -9.67 -6.32
C TRP A 86 -19.12 -10.27 -6.25
N PRO A 87 -19.45 -11.03 -5.20
CA PRO A 87 -20.79 -11.58 -5.02
C PRO A 87 -21.82 -10.47 -4.81
N ASN A 88 -21.45 -9.47 -3.99
CA ASN A 88 -22.33 -8.37 -3.58
C ASN A 88 -21.64 -7.02 -3.80
N VAL A 89 -22.40 -6.00 -4.20
CA VAL A 89 -21.89 -4.62 -4.35
C VAL A 89 -21.41 -4.06 -3.01
N HIS A 90 -22.05 -4.43 -1.91
CA HIS A 90 -21.64 -4.06 -0.55
C HIS A 90 -20.22 -4.56 -0.21
N SER A 91 -19.90 -5.82 -0.52
CA SER A 91 -18.57 -6.39 -0.27
C SER A 91 -17.49 -5.67 -1.07
N LYS A 92 -17.76 -5.39 -2.35
CA LYS A 92 -16.87 -4.59 -3.20
C LYS A 92 -16.62 -3.22 -2.56
N ARG A 93 -17.69 -2.51 -2.18
CA ARG A 93 -17.59 -1.16 -1.61
C ARG A 93 -16.79 -1.16 -0.31
N ILE A 94 -17.03 -2.11 0.59
CA ILE A 94 -16.30 -2.24 1.85
C ILE A 94 -14.81 -2.46 1.57
N TYR A 95 -14.47 -3.38 0.65
CA TYR A 95 -13.07 -3.61 0.27
C TYR A 95 -12.43 -2.36 -0.34
N THR A 96 -13.10 -1.67 -1.26
CA THR A 96 -12.60 -0.43 -1.86
C THR A 96 -12.34 0.65 -0.80
N LEU A 97 -13.25 0.84 0.16
CA LEU A 97 -13.07 1.81 1.25
C LEU A 97 -11.92 1.41 2.17
N PHE A 98 -11.79 0.13 2.48
CA PHE A 98 -10.67 -0.41 3.27
C PHE A 98 -9.33 -0.15 2.57
N VAL A 99 -9.24 -0.46 1.27
CA VAL A 99 -8.04 -0.20 0.47
C VAL A 99 -7.73 1.30 0.44
N LEU A 100 -8.73 2.16 0.22
CA LEU A 100 -8.55 3.62 0.23
C LEU A 100 -8.00 4.11 1.58
N ALA A 101 -8.55 3.63 2.69
CA ALA A 101 -8.10 4.02 4.01
C ALA A 101 -6.64 3.63 4.25
N ILE A 102 -6.28 2.39 3.91
CA ILE A 102 -4.94 1.83 4.18
C ILE A 102 -3.88 2.30 3.18
N GLN A 103 -4.24 2.54 1.92
CA GLN A 103 -3.30 2.97 0.88
C GLN A 103 -3.16 4.48 0.79
N PHE A 104 -4.18 5.25 1.19
CA PHE A 104 -4.16 6.68 1.00
C PHE A 104 -4.29 7.44 2.31
N VAL A 105 -5.41 7.30 3.02
CA VAL A 105 -5.72 8.14 4.17
C VAL A 105 -4.70 7.97 5.30
N ILE A 106 -4.44 6.73 5.72
CA ILE A 106 -3.52 6.43 6.82
C ILE A 106 -2.08 6.80 6.45
N PRO A 107 -1.50 6.34 5.31
CA PRO A 107 -0.13 6.68 4.94
C PRO A 107 0.07 8.18 4.76
N PHE A 108 -0.86 8.87 4.10
CA PHE A 108 -0.77 10.31 3.87
C PHE A 108 -0.79 11.11 5.18
N THR A 109 -1.66 10.72 6.12
CA THR A 109 -1.74 11.35 7.44
C THR A 109 -0.44 11.15 8.22
N ILE A 110 0.07 9.91 8.27
CA ILE A 110 1.34 9.60 8.94
C ILE A 110 2.49 10.38 8.32
N MET A 111 2.62 10.36 6.98
CA MET A 111 3.68 11.07 6.29
C MET A 111 3.60 12.58 6.56
N THR A 112 2.42 13.16 6.54
CA THR A 112 2.22 14.59 6.81
C THR A 112 2.66 14.94 8.22
N ILE A 113 2.24 14.18 9.24
CA ILE A 113 2.64 14.40 10.63
C ILE A 113 4.16 14.26 10.79
N CYS A 114 4.76 13.19 10.25
CA CYS A 114 6.20 12.95 10.32
C CYS A 114 6.99 14.10 9.67
N TYR A 115 6.61 14.52 8.46
CA TYR A 115 7.33 15.58 7.75
C TYR A 115 7.15 16.95 8.40
N GLN A 116 5.96 17.25 8.92
CA GLN A 116 5.73 18.50 9.67
C GLN A 116 6.56 18.53 10.96
N ALA A 117 6.60 17.42 11.71
CA ALA A 117 7.39 17.33 12.93
C ALA A 117 8.90 17.47 12.67
N VAL A 118 9.42 16.83 11.61
CA VAL A 118 10.81 16.98 11.18
C VAL A 118 11.13 18.42 10.76
N ARG A 119 10.21 19.09 10.06
CA ARG A 119 10.38 20.50 9.69
C ARG A 119 10.37 21.42 10.92
N ALA A 120 9.51 21.14 11.90
CA ALA A 120 9.37 21.94 13.11
C ALA A 120 10.55 21.76 14.09
N SER A 121 11.25 20.62 14.06
CA SER A 121 12.36 20.34 14.98
C SER A 121 13.64 21.15 14.68
N GLY A 122 13.63 22.02 13.66
CA GLY A 122 14.73 22.96 13.40
C GLY A 122 16.08 22.30 13.10
N TYR A 123 16.09 21.04 12.65
CA TYR A 123 17.29 20.41 12.10
C TYR A 123 17.54 21.06 10.73
N ASP A 124 18.24 22.21 10.76
CA ASP A 124 18.64 22.94 9.57
C ASP A 124 19.38 21.99 8.62
N VAL A 125 18.87 21.89 7.40
CA VAL A 125 19.52 21.23 6.25
C VAL A 125 20.63 22.16 5.73
N THR A 126 21.50 22.63 6.63
CA THR A 126 22.69 23.40 6.32
C THR A 126 23.91 22.68 6.89
N ALA A 127 24.30 21.61 6.21
CA ALA A 127 25.67 21.12 6.14
C ALA A 127 25.88 20.56 4.74
#